data_AF-A0A3B8JVZ5-F1
#
_entry.id   AF-A0A3B8JVZ5-F1
#
_cell.length_a   1.000
_cell.length_b   1.000
_cell.length_c   1.000
_cell.angle_alpha   90.00
_cell.angle_beta   90.00
_cell.angle_gamma   90.00
#
_symmetry.space_group_name_H-M   'P 1'
#
loop_
_entity.id
_entity.type
_entity.pdbx_description
1 polymer ?
#
loop_
_entity_poly.entity_id
_entity_poly.type
_entity_poly.pdbx_seq_one_letter_code
_entity_poly.pdbx_strand_id
1 'polypeptide(L)'
;MGIEVFYCNQIPIFDLAEIDWLIQHPVRDRELEEELGEQVWMVEYDANHPDMKYHNRYETCVKYGFLGATFEDEALLDDRCAIFPELAMSLPNYLMACA
;
A
#
# COMPACT_ATOMS: atom_id res chain seq x y z
N MET A 1 -19.72 -3.29 -2.34
CA MET A 1 -18.95 -3.70 -1.15
C MET A 1 -17.71 -2.85 -1.16
N GLY A 2 -17.51 -2.00 -0.15
CA GLY A 2 -16.36 -1.08 -0.11
C GLY A 2 -15.16 -1.75 0.53
N ILE A 3 -14.69 -2.84 -0.06
CA ILE A 3 -13.40 -3.44 0.31
C ILE A 3 -12.38 -2.89 -0.68
N GLU A 4 -11.26 -2.40 -0.18
CA GLU A 4 -10.16 -1.84 -0.97
C GLU A 4 -8.82 -2.36 -0.46
N VAL A 5 -7.75 -2.08 -1.21
CA VAL A 5 -6.40 -2.57 -0.95
C VAL A 5 -5.42 -1.41 -0.82
N PHE A 6 -4.50 -1.54 0.14
CA PHE A 6 -3.25 -0.77 0.13
C PHE A 6 -2.05 -1.70 0.28
N TYR A 7 -0.90 -1.21 -0.17
CA TYR A 7 0.38 -1.88 -0.04
C TYR A 7 1.24 -1.17 0.99
N CYS A 8 2.06 -1.89 1.74
CA CYS A 8 3.00 -1.29 2.68
C CYS A 8 4.28 -2.13 2.82
N ASN A 9 5.36 -1.52 3.28
CA ASN A 9 6.67 -2.20 3.37
C ASN A 9 6.89 -2.80 4.76
N GLN A 10 6.07 -2.39 5.72
CA GLN A 10 6.13 -2.87 7.09
C GLN A 10 4.73 -2.98 7.68
N ILE A 11 4.47 -4.13 8.30
CA ILE A 11 3.30 -4.37 9.15
C ILE A 11 3.64 -4.09 10.62
N PRO A 12 2.65 -3.74 11.45
CA PRO A 12 2.87 -3.58 12.88
C PRO A 12 3.21 -4.89 13.60
N ILE A 13 3.84 -4.76 14.78
CA ILE A 13 4.28 -5.88 15.64
C ILE A 13 3.18 -6.28 16.66
N PHE A 14 2.09 -5.52 16.76
CA PHE A 14 0.98 -5.81 17.67
C PHE A 14 -0.08 -6.71 17.01
N ASP A 15 -1.07 -7.12 17.81
CA ASP A 15 -2.13 -8.01 17.35
C ASP A 15 -3.06 -7.30 16.34
N LEU A 16 -3.00 -7.75 15.09
CA LEU A 16 -3.81 -7.24 14.00
C LEU A 16 -5.31 -7.50 14.20
N ALA A 17 -5.68 -8.47 15.04
CA ALA A 17 -7.08 -8.78 15.34
C ALA A 17 -7.80 -7.64 16.09
N GLU A 18 -7.06 -6.69 16.66
CA GLU A 18 -7.62 -5.49 17.32
C GLU A 18 -8.01 -4.38 16.33
N ILE A 19 -7.67 -4.53 15.05
CA ILE A 19 -7.96 -3.55 14.01
C ILE A 19 -9.29 -3.90 13.34
N ASP A 20 -10.33 -3.12 13.62
CA ASP A 20 -11.71 -3.37 13.19
C ASP A 20 -11.99 -3.08 11.71
N TRP A 21 -11.19 -2.24 11.07
CA TRP A 21 -11.25 -1.96 9.64
C TRP A 21 -10.45 -2.93 8.78
N LEU A 22 -9.62 -3.78 9.39
CA LEU A 22 -8.81 -4.77 8.69
C LEU A 22 -9.66 -6.00 8.37
N ILE A 23 -9.80 -6.32 7.08
CA ILE A 23 -10.66 -7.43 6.65
C ILE A 23 -10.01 -8.79 6.91
N GLN A 24 -8.71 -8.88 6.65
CA GLN A 24 -7.94 -10.11 6.80
C GLN A 24 -6.48 -9.83 7.13
N HIS A 25 -5.74 -10.90 7.45
CA HIS A 25 -4.31 -10.79 7.69
C HIS A 25 -3.60 -10.31 6.42
N PRO A 26 -2.68 -9.32 6.54
CA PRO A 26 -1.85 -8.89 5.43
C PRO A 26 -1.13 -10.06 4.77
N VAL A 27 -1.15 -10.07 3.44
CA VAL A 27 -0.49 -11.10 2.64
C VAL A 27 0.76 -10.50 2.01
N ARG A 28 1.85 -11.25 2.04
CA ARG A 28 3.11 -10.83 1.45
C ARG A 28 3.10 -11.04 -0.06
N ASP A 29 3.31 -9.98 -0.84
CA ASP A 29 3.26 -10.03 -2.30
C ASP A 29 4.64 -10.33 -2.88
N ARG A 30 4.92 -11.61 -3.14
CA ARG A 30 6.24 -12.05 -3.59
C ARG A 30 6.63 -11.54 -4.97
N GLU A 31 5.66 -11.34 -5.86
CA GLU A 31 5.93 -10.86 -7.21
C GLU A 31 6.38 -9.40 -7.16
N LEU A 32 5.65 -8.58 -6.40
CA LEU A 32 5.97 -7.17 -6.23
C LEU A 32 7.24 -6.96 -5.39
N GLU A 33 7.53 -7.84 -4.42
CA GLU A 33 8.80 -7.87 -3.70
C GLU A 33 10.00 -8.10 -4.62
N GLU A 34 9.89 -9.02 -5.58
CA GLU A 34 10.96 -9.30 -6.54
C GLU A 34 11.18 -8.14 -7.51
N GLU A 35 10.10 -7.48 -7.93
CA GLU A 35 10.16 -6.31 -8.81
C GLU A 35 10.81 -5.10 -8.14
N LEU A 36 10.46 -4.84 -6.88
CA LEU A 36 10.88 -3.64 -6.16
C LEU A 36 12.16 -3.84 -5.34
N GLY A 37 12.54 -5.08 -5.05
CA GLY A 37 13.70 -5.39 -4.21
C GLY A 37 13.51 -5.07 -2.73
N GLU A 38 12.26 -4.84 -2.30
CA GLU A 38 11.89 -4.50 -0.92
C GLU A 38 10.76 -5.41 -0.43
N GLN A 39 10.44 -5.35 0.87
CA GLN A 39 9.30 -6.12 1.40
C GLN A 39 8.00 -5.42 1.03
N VAL A 40 6.99 -6.19 0.64
CA VAL A 40 5.69 -5.65 0.22
C VAL A 40 4.57 -6.50 0.78
N TRP A 41 3.65 -5.83 1.47
CA TRP A 41 2.48 -6.42 2.09
C TRP A 41 1.22 -5.82 1.51
N MET A 42 0.35 -6.67 0.99
CA MET A 42 -0.99 -6.33 0.54
C MET A 42 -1.95 -6.41 1.72
N VAL A 43 -2.73 -5.35 1.93
CA VAL A 43 -3.66 -5.21 3.05
C VAL A 43 -5.05 -4.88 2.53
N GLU A 44 -6.03 -5.74 2.84
CA GLU A 44 -7.44 -5.49 2.54
C GLU A 44 -8.14 -4.78 3.72
N TYR A 45 -8.87 -3.71 3.42
CA TYR A 45 -9.56 -2.89 4.42
C TYR A 45 -11.00 -2.54 4.02
N ASP A 46 -11.84 -2.24 5.01
CA ASP A 46 -13.18 -1.69 4.78
C ASP A 46 -13.12 -0.18 4.52
N ALA A 47 -13.23 0.21 3.25
CA ALA A 47 -13.32 1.61 2.82
C ALA A 47 -14.59 2.33 3.31
N ASN A 48 -15.56 1.60 3.88
CA ASN A 48 -16.70 2.22 4.55
C ASN A 48 -16.38 2.66 5.97
N HIS A 49 -15.32 2.14 6.58
CA HIS A 49 -14.93 2.49 7.93
C HIS A 49 -14.55 3.98 8.04
N PRO A 50 -15.00 4.70 9.09
CA PRO A 50 -14.70 6.13 9.25
C PRO A 50 -13.20 6.45 9.23
N ASP A 51 -12.38 5.56 9.79
CA ASP A 51 -10.92 5.72 9.87
C ASP A 51 -10.20 5.45 8.55
N MET A 52 -10.84 4.74 7.62
CA MET A 52 -10.26 4.36 6.33
C MET A 52 -10.85 5.16 5.16
N LYS A 53 -11.48 6.30 5.45
CA LYS A 53 -11.87 7.26 4.43
C LYS A 53 -10.64 7.96 3.84
N TYR A 54 -10.74 8.36 2.57
CA TYR A 54 -9.68 8.99 1.78
C TYR A 54 -8.83 10.03 2.54
N HIS A 55 -9.45 10.88 3.36
CA HIS A 55 -8.75 11.95 4.10
C HIS A 55 -8.08 11.49 5.41
N ASN A 56 -8.42 10.29 5.92
CA ASN A 56 -7.95 9.78 7.22
C ASN A 56 -7.03 8.57 7.07
N ARG A 57 -7.21 7.76 6.03
CA ARG A 57 -6.59 6.44 5.87
C ARG A 57 -5.07 6.44 6.03
N TYR A 58 -4.38 7.47 5.52
CA TYR A 58 -2.92 7.56 5.65
C TYR A 58 -2.48 7.77 7.10
N GLU A 59 -3.12 8.71 7.81
CA GLU A 59 -2.84 8.96 9.23
C GLU A 59 -3.19 7.73 10.08
N THR A 60 -4.30 7.06 9.77
CA THR A 60 -4.71 5.79 10.38
C THR A 60 -3.62 4.73 10.18
N CYS A 61 -3.17 4.47 8.95
CA CYS A 61 -2.12 3.49 8.67
C CYS A 61 -0.85 3.76 9.49
N VAL A 62 -0.37 5.01 9.50
CA VAL A 62 0.82 5.40 10.29
C VAL A 62 0.61 5.20 11.78
N LYS A 63 -0.57 5.59 12.31
CA LYS A 63 -0.94 5.40 13.73
C LYS A 63 -0.92 3.94 14.14
N TYR A 64 -1.38 3.06 13.25
CA TYR A 64 -1.37 1.61 13.44
C TYR A 64 -0.05 0.96 12.97
N GLY A 65 0.99 1.72 12.64
CA GLY A 65 2.32 1.19 12.36
C GLY A 65 2.50 0.53 10.98
N PHE A 66 1.55 0.73 10.07
CA PHE A 66 1.73 0.40 8.66
C PHE A 66 2.55 1.50 7.99
N LEU A 67 3.79 1.20 7.61
CA LEU A 67 4.72 2.18 7.04
C LEU A 67 4.87 2.01 5.53
N GLY A 68 4.97 3.13 4.82
CA GLY A 68 5.02 3.13 3.35
C GLY A 68 3.68 2.73 2.73
N ALA A 69 2.56 3.10 3.35
CA ALA A 69 1.23 2.78 2.85
C ALA A 69 0.95 3.50 1.53
N THR A 70 0.69 2.73 0.47
CA THR A 70 0.29 3.21 -0.86
C THR A 70 -1.05 2.58 -1.24
N PHE A 71 -2.06 3.41 -1.49
CA PHE A 71 -3.43 2.96 -1.77
C PHE A 71 -3.62 2.69 -3.27
N GLU A 72 -4.33 1.61 -3.62
CA GLU A 72 -4.50 1.19 -5.01
C GLU A 72 -5.23 2.24 -5.87
N ASP A 73 -6.21 2.94 -5.29
CA ASP A 73 -6.97 4.00 -5.95
C ASP A 73 -6.12 5.26 -6.23
N GLU A 74 -5.06 5.49 -5.47
CA GLU A 74 -4.04 6.52 -5.73
C GLU A 74 -2.99 6.03 -6.73
N ALA A 75 -2.63 4.74 -6.69
CA ALA A 75 -1.67 4.14 -7.62
C ALA A 75 -2.20 4.07 -9.06
N LEU A 76 -3.52 3.92 -9.25
CA LEU A 76 -4.17 3.90 -10.57
C LEU A 76 -4.15 5.26 -11.30
N LEU A 77 -3.78 6.36 -10.63
CA LEU A 77 -3.68 7.69 -11.25
C LEU A 77 -2.34 7.94 -11.95
N ASP A 78 -1.32 7.09 -11.77
CA ASP A 78 -0.03 7.21 -12.45
C ASP A 78 0.51 5.83 -12.85
N ASP A 79 0.34 5.49 -14.12
CA ASP A 79 0.74 4.22 -14.74
C ASP A 79 2.16 3.80 -14.32
N ARG A 80 2.23 2.71 -13.53
CA ARG A 80 3.40 1.85 -13.28
C ARG A 80 4.61 2.45 -12.53
N CYS A 81 4.58 3.71 -12.10
CA CYS A 81 5.63 4.32 -11.26
C CYS A 81 5.16 4.72 -9.85
N ALA A 82 3.86 4.66 -9.55
CA ALA A 82 3.28 5.32 -8.37
C ALA A 82 3.46 4.60 -7.04
N ILE A 83 3.70 3.28 -7.02
CA ILE A 83 3.62 2.53 -5.75
C ILE A 83 4.80 2.89 -4.82
N PHE A 84 6.00 3.10 -5.37
CA PHE A 84 7.17 3.64 -4.67
C PHE A 84 8.00 4.56 -5.59
N PRO A 85 7.81 5.90 -5.52
CA PRO A 85 8.46 6.84 -6.45
C PRO A 85 9.99 6.91 -6.31
N GLU A 86 10.56 6.44 -5.21
CA GLU A 86 12.01 6.42 -5.00
C GLU A 86 12.75 5.44 -5.94
N LEU A 87 12.08 4.39 -6.42
CA LEU A 87 12.67 3.38 -7.30
C LEU A 87 12.67 3.80 -8.79
N ALA A 88 11.71 4.65 -9.21
CA ALA A 88 11.64 5.18 -10.57
C ALA A 88 12.87 6.01 -10.97
N MET A 89 13.61 6.54 -10.00
CA MET A 89 14.83 7.32 -10.24
C MET A 89 16.11 6.49 -10.39
N SER A 90 16.07 5.17 -10.12
CA SER A 90 17.27 4.33 -10.02
C SER A 90 17.58 3.47 -11.26
N LEU A 91 16.66 3.39 -12.24
CA LEU A 91 16.82 2.57 -13.45
C LEU A 91 17.02 3.45 -14.70
N PRO A 92 18.18 3.40 -15.38
CA PRO A 92 18.49 4.30 -16.51
C PRO A 92 17.66 4.08 -17.79
N ASN A 93 16.76 3.09 -17.84
CA ASN A 93 16.14 2.65 -19.10
C ASN A 93 14.61 2.78 -19.19
N TYR A 94 13.93 3.37 -18.21
CA TYR A 94 12.46 3.48 -18.23
C TYR A 94 11.91 4.83 -18.74
N LEU A 95 12.77 5.74 -19.20
CA LEU A 95 12.39 7.05 -19.76
C LEU A 95 11.68 7.01 -21.14
N MET A 96 11.19 5.85 -21.60
CA MET A 96 10.57 5.70 -22.93
C MET A 96 9.13 5.18 -22.94
N ALA A 97 8.42 5.24 -21.81
CA ALA A 97 6.99 4.92 -21.75
C ALA A 97 6.11 6.05 -21.20
N CYS A 98 6.67 7.25 -21.00
CA CYS A 98 5.93 8.45 -20.62
C CYS A 98 6.14 9.53 -21.68
N ALA A 99 5.51 9.35 -22.84
CA ALA A 99 5.40 10.37 -23.89
C ALA A 99 3.96 10.38 -24.43
#